data_AF-A0A1K0GM79-F1
#
_entry.id   AF-A0A1K0GM79-F1
#
_cell.length_a   1.000
_cell.length_b   1.000
_cell.length_c   1.000
_cell.angle_alpha   90.00
_cell.angle_beta   90.00
_cell.angle_gamma   90.00
#
_symmetry.space_group_name_H-M   'P 1'
#
loop_
_entity.id
_entity.type
_entity.pdbx_description
1 polymer ?
#
loop_
_entity_poly.entity_id
_entity_poly.type
_entity_poly.pdbx_seq_one_letter_code
_entity_poly.pdbx_strand_id
1 'polypeptide(L)'
;MRDSARTAAASIDEPSLTQARARVAAAANQRRAVSGAARSVCYQAHVQNIGWQSIKCDGQTAGTTGQSLRMEAIAIVVSLEVGWVCYRAHVQNIGWQGQQCDGQTAGTTGASLRMEAIQIKVQNGSVCYEAHVQNIGWQSRRCNWAVAGTTGQSLRMEAIKITV
;
A
#
# COMPACT_ATOMS: atom_id res chain seq x y z
N MET A 1 -26.42 -12.12 -49.31
CA MET A 1 -27.42 -11.32 -48.57
C MET A 1 -27.42 -11.78 -47.13
N ARG A 2 -27.09 -10.88 -46.19
CA ARG A 2 -27.45 -10.87 -44.76
C ARG A 2 -26.91 -12.02 -43.90
N ASP A 3 -26.60 -11.88 -42.63
CA ASP A 3 -26.22 -10.78 -41.75
C ASP A 3 -25.83 -11.47 -40.42
N SER A 4 -24.89 -10.86 -39.70
CA SER A 4 -24.69 -10.84 -38.25
C SER A 4 -25.35 -11.88 -37.33
N ALA A 5 -24.54 -12.47 -36.45
CA ALA A 5 -24.58 -12.11 -35.03
C ALA A 5 -23.34 -12.63 -34.27
N ARG A 6 -22.50 -11.67 -33.89
CA ARG A 6 -21.39 -11.79 -32.95
C ARG A 6 -21.96 -11.54 -31.55
N THR A 7 -21.82 -12.48 -30.63
CA THR A 7 -21.97 -12.20 -29.19
C THR A 7 -20.80 -12.84 -28.47
N ALA A 8 -19.71 -12.08 -28.31
CA ALA A 8 -18.67 -12.39 -27.35
C ALA A 8 -19.16 -11.94 -25.97
N ALA A 9 -19.50 -12.90 -25.11
CA ALA A 9 -19.72 -12.62 -23.70
C ALA A 9 -18.39 -12.23 -23.07
N ALA A 10 -18.38 -11.07 -22.40
CA ALA A 10 -17.25 -10.52 -21.68
C ALA A 10 -16.75 -11.49 -20.61
N SER A 11 -15.46 -11.78 -20.63
CA SER A 11 -14.73 -12.46 -19.57
C SER A 11 -14.64 -11.53 -18.35
N ILE A 12 -15.55 -11.71 -17.40
CA ILE A 12 -15.36 -11.21 -16.04
C ILE A 12 -14.25 -12.05 -15.40
N ASP A 13 -13.10 -11.41 -15.22
CA ASP A 13 -11.86 -11.97 -14.69
C ASP A 13 -12.02 -12.17 -13.17
N GLU A 14 -12.70 -13.26 -12.79
CA GLU A 14 -12.82 -13.68 -11.40
C GLU A 14 -11.43 -14.06 -10.86
N PRO A 15 -10.93 -13.42 -9.79
CA PRO A 15 -9.60 -13.70 -9.28
C PRO A 15 -9.48 -15.17 -8.89
N SER A 16 -8.39 -15.82 -9.34
CA SER A 16 -8.17 -17.25 -9.09
C SER A 16 -8.25 -17.60 -7.61
N LEU A 17 -8.77 -18.78 -7.27
CA LEU A 17 -8.92 -19.26 -5.89
C LEU A 17 -7.61 -19.21 -5.09
N THR A 18 -6.46 -19.32 -5.75
CA THR A 18 -5.13 -19.14 -5.16
C THR A 18 -4.87 -17.68 -4.76
N GLN A 19 -5.23 -16.72 -5.62
CA GLN A 19 -5.15 -15.29 -5.30
C GLN A 19 -6.17 -14.91 -4.21
N ALA A 20 -7.38 -15.45 -4.24
CA ALA A 20 -8.38 -15.25 -3.20
C ALA A 20 -7.91 -15.82 -1.84
N ARG A 21 -7.32 -17.02 -1.81
CA ARG A 21 -6.77 -17.64 -0.58
C ARG A 21 -5.54 -16.91 -0.05
N ALA A 22 -4.64 -16.45 -0.93
CA ALA A 22 -3.50 -15.63 -0.54
C ALA A 22 -3.95 -14.29 0.07
N ARG A 23 -5.01 -13.67 -0.49
CA ARG A 23 -5.63 -12.45 0.06
C ARG A 23 -6.24 -12.69 1.44
N VAL A 24 -6.88 -13.84 1.66
CA VAL A 24 -7.42 -14.22 3.00
C VAL A 24 -6.30 -14.50 4.00
N ALA A 25 -5.22 -15.19 3.61
CA ALA A 25 -4.10 -15.50 4.50
C ALA A 25 -3.26 -14.25 4.87
N ALA A 26 -3.01 -13.35 3.91
CA ALA A 26 -2.34 -12.08 4.16
C ALA A 26 -3.16 -11.16 5.08
N ALA A 27 -4.48 -11.06 4.86
CA ALA A 27 -5.38 -10.29 5.71
C ALA A 27 -5.54 -10.89 7.12
N ALA A 28 -5.55 -12.22 7.26
CA ALA A 28 -5.67 -12.90 8.55
C ALA A 28 -4.43 -12.74 9.44
N ASN A 29 -3.22 -12.81 8.88
CA ASN A 29 -1.99 -12.54 9.64
C ASN A 29 -1.88 -11.07 10.04
N GLN A 30 -2.32 -10.16 9.18
CA GLN A 30 -2.32 -8.73 9.46
C GLN A 30 -3.28 -8.36 10.58
N ARG A 31 -4.50 -8.92 10.64
CA ARG A 31 -5.45 -8.65 11.74
C ARG A 31 -5.02 -9.22 13.09
N ARG A 32 -4.25 -10.32 13.12
CA ARG A 32 -3.63 -10.85 14.36
C ARG A 32 -2.54 -9.92 14.90
N ALA A 33 -1.81 -9.22 14.02
CA ALA A 33 -0.78 -8.28 14.45
C ALA A 33 -1.34 -7.10 15.25
N VAL A 34 -2.63 -6.79 15.12
CA VAL A 34 -3.28 -5.63 15.76
C VAL A 34 -4.29 -6.00 16.86
N SER A 35 -4.36 -7.28 17.27
CA SER A 35 -5.48 -7.81 18.06
C SER A 35 -5.44 -7.54 19.58
N GLY A 36 -4.68 -6.55 20.06
CA GLY A 36 -4.57 -6.28 21.50
C GLY A 36 -4.11 -4.88 21.91
N ALA A 37 -3.80 -4.00 20.96
CA ALA A 37 -3.47 -2.60 21.24
C ALA A 37 -4.71 -1.73 21.09
N ALA A 38 -4.94 -0.81 22.05
CA ALA A 38 -6.09 0.08 22.02
C ALA A 38 -6.14 0.82 20.68
N ARG A 39 -5.07 1.49 20.24
CA ARG A 39 -4.95 2.04 18.88
C ARG A 39 -3.61 1.62 18.29
N SER A 40 -3.63 0.94 17.15
CA SER A 40 -2.40 0.50 16.48
C SER A 40 -2.60 0.38 14.97
N VAL A 41 -1.50 0.53 14.24
CA VAL A 41 -1.41 0.38 12.78
C VAL A 41 -0.27 -0.56 12.44
N CYS A 42 -0.56 -1.55 11.61
CA CYS A 42 0.43 -2.49 11.11
C CYS A 42 0.43 -2.49 9.58
N TYR A 43 1.61 -2.60 8.98
CA TYR A 43 1.83 -2.44 7.56
C TYR A 43 3.05 -3.23 7.10
N GLN A 44 3.07 -3.55 5.83
CA GLN A 44 4.22 -4.19 5.18
C GLN A 44 4.45 -3.55 3.81
N ALA A 45 5.73 -3.49 3.41
CA ALA A 45 6.15 -2.98 2.12
C ALA A 45 6.56 -4.15 1.21
N HIS A 46 6.20 -4.06 -0.08
CA HIS A 46 6.85 -4.83 -1.13
C HIS A 46 8.02 -4.02 -1.69
N VAL A 47 9.24 -4.53 -1.57
CA VAL A 47 10.46 -3.84 -2.00
C VAL A 47 11.07 -4.57 -3.18
N GLN A 48 11.58 -3.81 -4.14
CA GLN A 48 12.35 -4.34 -5.28
C GLN A 48 13.40 -5.37 -4.83
N ASN A 49 13.46 -6.51 -5.53
CA ASN A 49 14.41 -7.61 -5.31
C ASN A 49 14.32 -8.29 -3.93
N ILE A 50 13.40 -7.89 -3.06
CA ILE A 50 13.17 -8.49 -1.73
C ILE A 50 11.78 -9.12 -1.66
N GLY A 51 10.78 -8.46 -2.26
CA GLY A 51 9.38 -8.86 -2.16
C GLY A 51 8.69 -8.26 -0.95
N TRP A 52 7.61 -8.89 -0.50
CA TRP A 52 6.90 -8.52 0.72
C TRP A 52 7.78 -8.80 1.95
N GLN A 53 8.08 -7.74 2.69
CA GLN A 53 8.84 -7.83 3.94
C GLN A 53 7.95 -8.20 5.13
N SER A 54 8.57 -8.47 6.28
CA SER A 54 7.84 -8.68 7.54
C SER A 54 6.99 -7.47 7.92
N ILE A 55 5.85 -7.75 8.56
CA ILE A 55 4.95 -6.73 9.08
C ILE A 55 5.68 -5.86 10.11
N LYS A 56 5.46 -4.56 10.01
CA LYS A 56 5.91 -3.52 10.92
C LYS A 56 4.69 -2.85 11.51
N CYS A 57 4.81 -2.34 12.73
CA CYS A 57 3.73 -1.61 13.37
C CYS A 57 4.24 -0.33 14.01
N ASP A 58 3.35 0.63 14.20
CA ASP A 58 3.50 1.77 15.11
C ASP A 58 4.86 2.47 15.05
N GLY A 59 5.14 3.11 13.92
CA GLY A 59 6.32 3.94 13.71
C GLY A 59 7.59 3.16 13.34
N GLN A 60 7.55 1.83 13.32
CA GLN A 60 8.64 1.01 12.81
C GLN A 60 8.86 1.24 11.30
N THR A 61 10.10 1.17 10.84
CA THR A 61 10.41 1.35 9.42
C THR A 61 10.02 0.11 8.61
N ALA A 62 9.11 0.28 7.64
CA ALA A 62 8.89 -0.69 6.56
C ALA A 62 9.57 -0.19 5.28
N GLY A 63 10.23 -1.07 4.53
CA GLY A 63 11.06 -0.72 3.38
C GLY A 63 12.56 -0.78 3.69
N THR A 64 13.34 -0.03 2.93
CA THR A 64 14.80 0.11 3.10
C THR A 64 15.19 1.58 3.06
N THR A 65 16.28 1.96 3.70
CA THR A 65 16.81 3.33 3.64
C THR A 65 18.23 3.29 3.10
N GLY A 66 18.52 4.06 2.05
CA GLY A 66 19.88 4.19 1.52
C GLY A 66 20.43 2.98 0.76
N GLN A 67 19.62 1.93 0.56
CA GLN A 67 20.00 0.73 -0.21
C GLN A 67 19.69 0.86 -1.71
N SER A 68 19.15 1.99 -2.13
CA SER A 68 18.71 2.25 -3.49
C SER A 68 17.63 1.31 -4.04
N LEU A 69 16.85 0.69 -3.15
CA LEU A 69 15.71 -0.16 -3.51
C LEU A 69 14.40 0.61 -3.39
N ARG A 70 13.54 0.50 -4.41
CA ARG A 70 12.20 1.12 -4.41
C ARG A 70 11.20 0.29 -3.62
N MET A 71 10.30 0.97 -2.93
CA MET A 71 8.99 0.41 -2.60
C MET A 71 8.16 0.32 -3.88
N GLU A 72 7.50 -0.81 -4.08
CA GLU A 72 6.59 -1.04 -5.22
C GLU A 72 5.13 -1.13 -4.77
N ALA A 73 4.88 -1.64 -3.56
CA ALA A 73 3.55 -1.73 -2.99
C ALA A 73 3.53 -1.66 -1.45
N ILE A 74 2.35 -1.46 -0.89
CA ILE A 74 2.08 -1.44 0.55
C ILE A 74 0.71 -2.07 0.87
N ALA A 75 0.62 -2.70 2.03
CA ALA A 75 -0.63 -3.13 2.64
C ALA A 75 -0.66 -2.62 4.09
N ILE A 76 -1.80 -2.09 4.53
CA ILE A 76 -1.98 -1.44 5.85
C ILE A 76 -3.26 -1.95 6.49
N VAL A 77 -3.19 -2.27 7.77
CA VAL A 77 -4.34 -2.58 8.63
C VAL A 77 -4.24 -1.77 9.92
N VAL A 78 -5.38 -1.59 10.59
CA VAL A 78 -5.49 -0.88 11.87
C VAL A 78 -6.28 -1.70 12.87
N SER A 79 -6.17 -1.35 14.16
CA SER A 79 -6.93 -1.98 15.24
C SER A 79 -8.42 -1.65 15.12
N LEU A 80 -9.27 -2.46 15.77
CA LEU A 80 -10.73 -2.26 15.74
C LEU A 80 -11.15 -0.89 16.28
N GLU A 81 -10.42 -0.34 17.25
CA GLU A 81 -10.68 1.00 17.81
C GLU A 81 -10.48 2.12 16.78
N VAL A 82 -9.52 1.95 15.87
CA VAL A 82 -9.25 2.90 14.78
C VAL A 82 -10.29 2.73 13.67
N GLY A 83 -10.92 1.56 13.57
CA GLY A 83 -11.95 1.22 12.58
C GLY A 83 -11.35 0.65 11.31
N TRP A 84 -11.58 1.31 10.17
CA TRP A 84 -10.96 0.98 8.89
C TRP A 84 -9.86 1.96 8.51
N VAL A 85 -8.94 1.51 7.64
CA VAL A 85 -7.93 2.34 7.01
C VAL A 85 -8.05 2.26 5.50
N CYS A 86 -7.95 3.41 4.85
CA CYS A 86 -7.95 3.49 3.40
C CYS A 86 -6.79 4.36 2.92
N TYR A 87 -6.23 3.98 1.79
CA TYR A 87 -5.00 4.57 1.26
C TYR A 87 -4.92 4.43 -0.25
N ARG A 88 -4.10 5.26 -0.88
CA ARG A 88 -3.78 5.12 -2.32
C ARG A 88 -2.32 5.47 -2.56
N ALA A 89 -1.75 4.86 -3.58
CA ALA A 89 -0.38 5.08 -4.03
C ALA A 89 -0.36 5.92 -5.31
N HIS A 90 0.64 6.79 -5.42
CA HIS A 90 1.08 7.33 -6.70
C HIS A 90 2.21 6.45 -7.22
N VAL A 91 2.03 5.86 -8.39
CA VAL A 91 2.99 4.92 -8.99
C VAL A 91 3.55 5.49 -10.28
N GLN A 92 4.84 5.28 -10.52
CA GLN A 92 5.50 5.66 -11.77
C GLN A 92 4.70 5.21 -12.99
N ASN A 93 4.56 6.10 -13.98
CA ASN A 93 3.86 5.88 -15.25
C ASN A 93 2.35 5.53 -15.13
N ILE A 94 1.79 5.48 -13.93
CA ILE A 94 0.36 5.22 -13.66
C ILE A 94 -0.29 6.45 -13.05
N GLY A 95 0.42 7.14 -12.15
CA GLY A 95 -0.13 8.24 -11.36
C GLY A 95 -0.82 7.73 -10.09
N TRP A 96 -1.76 8.52 -9.57
CA TRP A 96 -2.60 8.13 -8.43
C TRP A 96 -3.54 7.00 -8.82
N GLN A 97 -3.37 5.85 -8.16
CA GLN A 97 -4.29 4.73 -8.29
C GLN A 97 -5.58 4.94 -7.48
N GLY A 98 -6.56 4.07 -7.72
CA GLY A 98 -7.77 3.96 -6.89
C GLY A 98 -7.45 3.62 -5.43
N GLN A 99 -8.36 4.01 -4.54
CA GLN A 99 -8.22 3.76 -3.11
C GLN A 99 -8.34 2.27 -2.80
N GLN A 100 -7.45 1.79 -1.93
CA GLN A 100 -7.47 0.45 -1.34
C GLN A 100 -7.71 0.60 0.15
N CYS A 101 -8.28 -0.42 0.79
CA CYS A 101 -8.55 -0.39 2.23
C CYS A 101 -8.19 -1.72 2.88
N ASP A 102 -7.89 -1.68 4.17
CA ASP A 102 -7.75 -2.84 5.07
C ASP A 102 -7.00 -4.05 4.47
N GLY A 103 -5.68 -3.94 4.39
CA GLY A 103 -4.78 -5.02 3.98
C GLY A 103 -4.74 -5.25 2.48
N GLN A 104 -5.57 -4.58 1.68
CA GLN A 104 -5.49 -4.60 0.23
C GLN A 104 -4.20 -3.95 -0.28
N THR A 105 -3.68 -4.43 -1.41
CA THR A 105 -2.43 -3.92 -1.96
C THR A 105 -2.65 -2.60 -2.69
N ALA A 106 -2.02 -1.51 -2.23
CA ALA A 106 -1.83 -0.31 -3.04
C ALA A 106 -0.43 -0.31 -3.67
N GLY A 107 -0.31 0.06 -4.93
CA GLY A 107 0.91 -0.04 -5.72
C GLY A 107 0.88 -1.19 -6.72
N THR A 108 2.05 -1.74 -7.04
CA THR A 108 2.23 -2.89 -7.94
C THR A 108 3.28 -3.85 -7.38
N THR A 109 3.20 -5.13 -7.69
CA THR A 109 4.19 -6.12 -7.26
C THR A 109 4.86 -6.73 -8.48
N GLY A 110 6.19 -6.64 -8.60
CA GLY A 110 6.94 -7.29 -9.69
C GLY A 110 6.82 -6.59 -11.06
N ALA A 111 6.07 -5.49 -11.16
CA ALA A 111 5.93 -4.71 -12.39
C ALA A 111 7.13 -3.78 -12.66
N SER A 112 8.12 -3.76 -11.76
CA SER A 112 9.27 -2.85 -11.82
C SER A 112 8.93 -1.34 -11.80
N LEU A 113 7.79 -0.99 -11.21
CA LEU A 113 7.37 0.40 -11.04
C LEU A 113 7.55 0.85 -9.58
N ARG A 114 8.08 2.05 -9.39
CA ARG A 114 8.24 2.66 -8.04
C ARG A 114 6.93 3.29 -7.56
N MET A 115 6.66 3.15 -6.27
CA MET A 115 5.83 4.11 -5.56
C MET A 115 6.60 5.43 -5.42
N GLU A 116 5.92 6.54 -5.68
CA GLU A 116 6.48 7.89 -5.52
C GLU A 116 5.83 8.65 -4.36
N ALA A 117 4.55 8.40 -4.09
CA ALA A 117 3.81 9.01 -2.99
C ALA A 117 2.68 8.12 -2.46
N ILE A 118 2.17 8.49 -1.29
CA ILE A 118 1.03 7.83 -0.63
C ILE A 118 0.13 8.84 0.09
N GLN A 119 -1.16 8.52 0.15
CA GLN A 119 -2.14 9.15 1.03
C GLN A 119 -2.84 8.09 1.87
N ILE A 120 -3.07 8.37 3.15
CA ILE A 120 -3.67 7.45 4.13
C ILE A 120 -4.72 8.20 4.96
N LYS A 121 -5.86 7.57 5.22
CA LYS A 121 -6.87 8.06 6.18
C LYS A 121 -7.42 6.88 6.97
N VAL A 122 -7.86 7.16 8.18
CA VAL A 122 -8.50 6.20 9.08
C VAL A 122 -9.92 6.66 9.42
N GLN A 123 -10.76 5.72 9.85
CA GLN A 123 -12.12 6.04 10.27
C GLN A 123 -12.14 6.89 11.53
N ASN A 124 -11.44 6.46 12.58
CA ASN A 124 -11.46 7.08 13.90
C ASN A 124 -10.10 7.65 14.30
N GLY A 125 -10.06 8.94 14.60
CA GLY A 125 -8.86 9.65 15.06
C GLY A 125 -7.99 10.16 13.91
N SER A 126 -6.67 10.10 14.07
CA SER A 126 -5.71 10.57 13.06
C SER A 126 -4.69 9.50 12.74
N VAL A 127 -4.19 9.53 11.52
CA VAL A 127 -3.04 8.73 11.08
C VAL A 127 -1.94 9.66 10.63
N CYS A 128 -0.70 9.39 11.01
CA CYS A 128 0.45 10.17 10.56
C CYS A 128 1.56 9.26 10.08
N TYR A 129 2.29 9.75 9.08
CA TYR A 129 3.26 8.96 8.34
C TYR A 129 4.36 9.83 7.73
N GLU A 130 5.52 9.19 7.56
CA GLU A 130 6.73 9.78 7.02
C GLU A 130 7.22 8.89 5.89
N ALA A 131 7.59 9.48 4.75
CA ALA A 131 8.19 8.77 3.64
C ALA A 131 9.70 9.04 3.60
N HIS A 132 10.50 7.99 3.43
CA HIS A 132 11.89 8.12 3.01
C HIS A 132 11.94 8.11 1.48
N VAL A 133 12.39 9.21 0.88
CA VAL A 133 12.43 9.39 -0.57
C VAL A 133 13.88 9.43 -1.04
N GLN A 134 14.16 8.79 -2.18
CA GLN A 134 15.45 8.84 -2.84
C GLN A 134 15.99 10.28 -2.91
N ASN A 135 17.27 10.45 -2.57
CA ASN A 135 18.00 11.72 -2.59
C ASN A 135 17.43 12.85 -1.71
N ILE A 136 16.40 12.57 -0.90
CA ILE A 136 15.79 13.53 0.04
C ILE A 136 15.95 13.00 1.47
N GLY A 137 15.79 11.70 1.67
CA GLY A 137 15.74 11.07 2.98
C GLY A 137 14.33 11.10 3.58
N TRP A 138 14.25 11.03 4.91
CA TRP A 138 12.98 11.14 5.64
C TRP A 138 12.41 12.55 5.51
N GLN A 139 11.24 12.65 4.88
CA GLN A 139 10.50 13.90 4.78
C GLN A 139 9.74 14.20 6.08
N SER A 140 9.33 15.47 6.24
CA SER A 140 8.48 15.90 7.35
C SER A 140 7.21 15.04 7.46
N ARG A 141 6.83 14.69 8.69
CA ARG A 141 5.60 13.95 9.01
C ARG A 141 4.37 14.60 8.37
N ARG A 142 3.57 13.77 7.71
CA ARG A 142 2.28 14.11 7.13
C ARG A 142 1.20 13.37 7.91
N CYS A 143 0.00 13.92 7.94
CA CYS A 143 -1.11 13.30 8.64
C CYS A 143 -2.37 13.33 7.80
N ASN A 144 -3.22 12.33 8.01
CA ASN A 144 -4.45 12.09 7.28
C ASN A 144 -4.18 12.16 5.78
N TRP A 145 -5.14 12.61 4.96
CA TRP A 145 -5.04 12.54 3.51
C TRP A 145 -3.99 13.49 2.87
N ALA A 146 -3.02 14.01 3.62
CA ALA A 146 -1.91 14.79 3.09
C ALA A 146 -0.92 13.91 2.28
N VAL A 147 -0.33 14.44 1.22
CA VAL A 147 0.63 13.67 0.41
C VAL A 147 1.96 13.51 1.15
N ALA A 148 2.42 12.28 1.35
CA ALA A 148 3.80 11.96 1.70
C ALA A 148 4.52 11.35 0.49
N GLY A 149 5.77 11.74 0.25
CA GLY A 149 6.51 11.40 -0.98
C GLY A 149 6.55 12.55 -1.97
N THR A 150 6.70 12.22 -3.26
CA THR A 150 6.71 13.18 -4.36
C THR A 150 5.83 12.68 -5.51
N THR A 151 5.33 13.58 -6.34
CA THR A 151 4.56 13.22 -7.54
C THR A 151 5.22 13.84 -8.75
N GLY A 152 5.52 13.03 -9.78
CA GLY A 152 6.07 13.53 -11.05
C GLY A 152 7.53 13.98 -11.02
N GLN A 153 8.23 13.84 -9.88
CA GLN A 153 9.65 14.18 -9.75
C GLN A 153 10.59 13.01 -10.08
N SER A 154 10.03 11.86 -10.43
CA SER A 154 10.77 10.62 -10.70
C SER A 154 11.61 10.09 -9.53
N LEU A 155 11.24 10.42 -8.30
CA LEU A 155 11.90 9.92 -7.10
C LEU A 155 11.10 8.78 -6.47
N ARG A 156 11.78 7.69 -6.13
CA ARG A 156 11.16 6.53 -5.46
C ARG A 156 11.00 6.79 -3.96
N MET A 157 9.88 6.33 -3.39
CA MET A 157 9.82 5.98 -1.98
C MET A 157 10.66 4.73 -1.74
N GLU A 158 11.45 4.74 -0.67
CA GLU A 158 12.28 3.60 -0.24
C GLU A 158 11.78 2.99 1.07
N ALA A 159 11.21 3.81 1.97
CA ALA A 159 10.64 3.36 3.23
C ALA A 159 9.49 4.27 3.72
N ILE A 160 8.73 3.74 4.68
CA ILE A 160 7.64 4.45 5.36
C ILE A 160 7.59 4.11 6.86
N LYS A 161 7.14 5.07 7.66
CA LYS A 161 6.70 4.89 9.06
C LYS A 161 5.26 5.38 9.18
N ILE A 162 4.43 4.70 9.97
CA ILE A 162 3.00 5.03 10.15
C ILE A 162 2.63 4.87 11.63
N THR A 163 1.85 5.82 12.15
CA THR A 163 1.33 5.84 13.53
C THR A 163 -0.12 6.31 13.55
N VAL A 164 -0.91 5.89 14.54
CA VAL A 164 -2.34 6.22 14.75
C VAL A 164 -2.66 6.59 16.19
#